data_AF-U1P4E3-F1
#
_entry.id   AF-U1P4E3-F1
#
_cell.length_a   1.000
_cell.length_b   1.000
_cell.length_c   1.000
_cell.angle_alpha   90.00
_cell.angle_beta   90.00
_cell.angle_gamma   90.00
#
_symmetry.space_group_name_H-M   'P 1'
#
loop_
_entity.id
_entity.type
_entity.pdbx_description
1 polymer ?
#
loop_
_entity_poly.entity_id
_entity_poly.type
_entity_poly.pdbx_seq_one_letter_code
_entity_poly.pdbx_strand_id
1 'polypeptide(L)'
;MSVALRILDDGAWLSVNDQRRVSVSELWRLQAPEFCDCALVDFIAEGFTEVSADGRDVAVMTYGKCIECGESGVPGKLPVGYIHESEYRGYDRKNIVMEPISSRPRKNQQ
;
A
#
# COMPACT_ATOMS: atom_id res chain seq x y z
N MET A 1 13.17 8.75 17.81
CA MET A 1 12.98 7.28 17.76
C MET A 1 12.83 6.88 16.30
N SER A 2 13.16 5.64 15.93
CA SER A 2 12.92 5.12 14.57
C SER A 2 11.65 4.27 14.55
N VAL A 3 10.97 4.24 13.40
CA VAL A 3 9.84 3.34 13.13
C VAL A 3 10.37 2.16 12.34
N ALA A 4 10.21 0.95 12.85
CA ALA A 4 10.58 -0.27 12.14
C ALA A 4 9.40 -0.76 11.29
N LEU A 5 9.64 -0.98 10.00
CA LEU A 5 8.64 -1.49 9.04
C LEU A 5 9.10 -2.86 8.53
N ARG A 6 8.20 -3.85 8.53
CA ARG A 6 8.47 -5.21 8.04
C ARG A 6 7.22 -5.82 7.42
N ILE A 7 7.41 -6.68 6.44
CA ILE A 7 6.36 -7.59 5.97
C ILE A 7 6.48 -8.89 6.77
N LEU A 8 5.36 -9.41 7.28
CA LEU A 8 5.27 -10.64 8.06
C LEU A 8 4.31 -11.64 7.42
N ASP A 9 4.38 -12.88 7.91
CA ASP A 9 3.42 -13.95 7.62
C ASP A 9 3.24 -14.17 6.11
N ASP A 10 4.35 -14.38 5.40
CA ASP A 10 4.37 -14.62 3.94
C ASP A 10 3.65 -13.54 3.12
N GLY A 11 3.73 -12.29 3.55
CA GLY A 11 3.12 -11.16 2.85
C GLY A 11 1.76 -10.75 3.38
N ALA A 12 1.19 -11.44 4.38
CA ALA A 12 -0.15 -11.17 4.84
C ALA A 12 -0.29 -9.89 5.67
N TRP A 13 0.80 -9.39 6.27
CA TRP A 13 0.78 -8.23 7.16
C TRP A 13 1.93 -7.27 6.94
N LEU A 14 1.60 -5.96 6.96
CA LEU A 14 2.55 -4.93 7.30
C LEU A 14 2.62 -4.79 8.82
N SER A 15 3.82 -4.98 9.35
CA SER A 15 4.18 -4.76 10.74
C SER A 15 4.86 -3.41 10.93
N VAL A 16 4.45 -2.71 11.99
CA VAL A 16 5.06 -1.46 12.43
C VAL A 16 5.44 -1.58 13.89
N ASN A 17 6.73 -1.44 14.19
CA ASN A 17 7.29 -1.67 15.52
C ASN A 17 6.85 -3.03 16.09
N ASP A 18 6.97 -4.06 15.26
CA ASP A 18 6.61 -5.45 15.55
C ASP A 18 5.12 -5.70 15.87
N GLN A 19 4.24 -4.74 15.57
CA GLN A 19 2.78 -4.90 15.63
C GLN A 19 2.17 -5.00 14.24
N ARG A 20 1.31 -5.99 14.02
CA ARG A 20 0.47 -6.11 12.81
C ARG A 20 -0.46 -4.90 12.68
N ARG A 21 -0.32 -4.12 11.61
CA ARG A 21 -1.09 -2.86 11.40
C ARG A 21 -1.99 -2.86 10.18
N VAL A 22 -1.54 -3.46 9.07
CA VAL A 22 -2.29 -3.50 7.80
C VAL A 22 -2.29 -4.93 7.29
N SER A 23 -3.46 -5.43 6.92
CA SER A 23 -3.65 -6.78 6.38
C SER A 23 -3.93 -6.72 4.89
N VAL A 24 -3.54 -7.77 4.17
CA VAL A 24 -3.95 -7.99 2.77
C VAL A 24 -5.44 -8.27 2.64
N SER A 25 -6.12 -8.84 3.63
CA SER A 25 -7.55 -9.22 3.54
C SER A 25 -8.54 -8.04 3.64
N GLU A 26 -8.15 -6.88 3.13
CA GLU A 26 -8.94 -5.66 3.08
C GLU A 26 -9.36 -5.36 1.64
N LEU A 27 -10.56 -4.80 1.48
CA LEU A 27 -11.00 -4.21 0.22
C LEU A 27 -10.59 -2.74 0.18
N TRP A 28 -9.88 -2.35 -0.87
CA TRP A 28 -9.32 -1.02 -1.07
C TRP A 28 -9.91 -0.38 -2.31
N ARG A 29 -10.31 0.90 -2.22
CA ARG A 29 -10.74 1.67 -3.40
C ARG A 29 -9.59 2.46 -3.96
N LEU A 30 -9.27 2.24 -5.22
CA LEU A 30 -8.14 2.89 -5.88
C LEU A 30 -8.60 3.73 -7.08
N GLN A 31 -8.04 4.92 -7.22
CA GLN A 31 -8.03 5.65 -8.48
C GLN A 31 -6.75 5.25 -9.22
N ALA A 32 -6.84 4.18 -10.02
CA ALA A 32 -5.71 3.57 -10.72
C ALA A 32 -6.07 3.19 -12.17
N PRO A 33 -6.26 4.18 -13.07
CA PRO A 33 -6.69 3.93 -14.46
C PRO A 33 -5.67 3.12 -15.28
N GLU A 34 -4.39 3.13 -14.86
CA GLU A 34 -3.34 2.33 -15.50
C GLU A 34 -3.39 0.84 -15.10
N PHE A 35 -4.17 0.47 -14.08
CA PHE A 35 -4.30 -0.92 -13.64
C PHE A 35 -5.39 -1.67 -14.42
N CYS A 36 -6.57 -1.06 -14.59
CA CYS A 36 -7.66 -1.59 -15.42
C CYS A 36 -8.64 -0.48 -15.82
N ASP A 37 -9.55 -0.79 -16.75
CA ASP A 37 -10.52 0.17 -17.31
C ASP A 37 -11.69 0.54 -16.35
N CYS A 38 -11.71 0.03 -15.12
CA CYS A 38 -12.71 0.40 -14.13
C CYS A 38 -12.56 1.88 -13.74
N ALA A 39 -13.67 2.60 -13.61
CA ALA A 39 -13.66 4.00 -13.20
C ALA A 39 -13.03 4.19 -11.80
N LEU A 40 -13.30 3.24 -10.90
CA LEU A 40 -12.68 3.10 -9.60
C LEU A 40 -12.37 1.61 -9.38
N VAL A 41 -11.18 1.28 -8.91
CA VAL A 41 -10.77 -0.10 -8.71
C VAL A 41 -11.11 -0.54 -7.28
N ASP A 42 -12.11 -1.41 -7.14
CA ASP A 42 -12.36 -2.14 -5.89
C ASP A 42 -11.38 -3.32 -5.80
N PHE A 43 -10.21 -3.07 -5.20
CA PHE A 43 -9.06 -3.96 -5.17
C PHE A 43 -9.01 -4.78 -3.88
N ILE A 44 -9.02 -6.10 -4.00
CA ILE A 44 -8.69 -6.99 -2.87
C ILE A 44 -7.18 -7.24 -2.89
N ALA A 45 -6.50 -6.86 -1.81
CA ALA A 45 -5.09 -7.18 -1.65
C ALA A 45 -4.94 -8.68 -1.29
N GLU A 46 -3.90 -9.32 -1.80
CA GLU A 46 -3.68 -10.75 -1.60
C GLU A 46 -2.30 -11.05 -1.00
N GLY A 47 -1.30 -10.20 -1.27
CA GLY A 47 0.06 -10.35 -0.73
C GLY A 47 0.84 -9.04 -0.80
N PHE A 48 1.51 -8.66 0.29
CA PHE A 48 2.51 -7.59 0.27
C PHE A 48 3.86 -8.12 -0.18
N THR A 49 4.48 -7.44 -1.13
CA THR A 49 5.77 -7.82 -1.71
C THR A 49 6.89 -6.85 -1.36
N GLU A 50 6.57 -5.58 -1.10
CA GLU A 50 7.52 -4.55 -0.69
C GLU A 50 6.86 -3.56 0.27
N VAL A 51 7.64 -3.01 1.19
CA VAL A 51 7.29 -1.84 1.98
C VAL A 51 8.34 -0.76 1.79
N SER A 52 7.90 0.49 1.65
CA SER A 52 8.78 1.64 1.54
C SER A 52 8.27 2.81 2.38
N ALA A 53 9.21 3.65 2.83
CA ALA A 53 8.92 4.94 3.43
C ALA A 53 9.40 6.02 2.45
N ASP A 54 8.46 6.62 1.71
CA ASP A 54 8.74 7.67 0.72
C ASP A 54 8.51 9.03 1.37
N GLY A 55 9.55 9.54 2.05
CA GLY A 55 9.46 10.74 2.87
C GLY A 55 8.71 10.48 4.18
N ARG A 56 7.49 11.01 4.31
CA ARG A 56 6.62 10.69 5.46
C ARG A 56 5.65 9.57 5.14
N ASP A 57 5.35 9.31 3.88
CA ASP A 57 4.37 8.31 3.50
C ASP A 57 4.96 6.90 3.65
N VAL A 58 4.16 6.00 4.20
CA VAL A 58 4.43 4.56 4.22
C VAL A 58 3.56 3.93 3.15
N ALA A 59 4.21 3.24 2.22
CA ALA A 59 3.55 2.61 1.08
C ALA A 59 3.95 1.14 0.95
N VAL A 60 3.05 0.35 0.38
CA VAL A 60 3.28 -1.07 0.09
C VAL A 60 3.12 -1.33 -1.40
N MET A 61 3.91 -2.28 -1.91
CA MET A 61 3.59 -2.97 -3.15
C MET A 61 2.76 -4.20 -2.80
N THR A 62 1.65 -4.39 -3.49
CA THR A 62 0.76 -5.52 -3.24
C THR A 62 0.26 -6.12 -4.54
N TYR A 63 0.26 -7.45 -4.61
CA TYR A 63 -0.47 -8.18 -5.63
C TYR A 63 -1.91 -8.40 -5.16
N GLY A 64 -2.85 -8.37 -6.09
CA GLY A 64 -4.26 -8.61 -5.81
C GLY A 64 -5.11 -8.54 -7.06
N LYS A 65 -6.40 -8.26 -6.87
CA LYS A 65 -7.40 -8.34 -7.94
C LYS A 65 -8.47 -7.26 -7.84
N CYS A 66 -8.90 -6.70 -8.96
CA CYS A 66 -10.13 -5.92 -9.04
C CYS A 66 -11.33 -6.88 -8.95
N ILE A 67 -12.22 -6.69 -7.98
CA ILE A 67 -13.39 -7.56 -7.81
C ILE A 67 -14.48 -7.31 -8.86
N GLU A 68 -14.45 -6.13 -9.52
CA GLU A 68 -15.44 -5.75 -10.52
C GLU A 68 -15.14 -6.42 -11.88
N CYS A 69 -13.98 -6.15 -12.48
CA CYS A 69 -13.62 -6.67 -13.80
C CYS A 69 -12.79 -7.96 -13.75
N GLY A 70 -12.20 -8.28 -12.61
CA GLY A 70 -11.38 -9.47 -12.42
C GLY A 70 -9.90 -9.34 -12.79
N GLU A 71 -9.43 -8.15 -13.18
CA GLU A 71 -8.02 -7.91 -13.48
C GLU A 71 -7.13 -8.17 -12.25
N SER A 72 -6.01 -8.87 -12.44
CA SER A 72 -5.09 -9.24 -11.37
C SER A 72 -3.69 -8.69 -11.64
N GLY A 73 -3.02 -8.19 -10.59
CA GLY A 73 -1.68 -7.65 -10.72
C GLY A 73 -1.30 -6.72 -9.58
N VAL A 74 -0.37 -5.82 -9.88
CA VAL A 74 0.14 -4.81 -8.95
C VAL A 74 -0.23 -3.42 -9.48
N PRO A 75 -1.16 -2.69 -8.82
CA PRO A 75 -1.61 -1.37 -9.29
C PRO A 75 -0.59 -0.24 -9.05
N GLY A 76 0.52 -0.55 -8.39
CA GLY A 76 1.59 0.39 -8.04
C GLY A 76 1.86 0.43 -6.54
N LYS A 77 2.58 1.47 -6.09
CA LYS A 77 2.88 1.69 -4.67
C LYS A 77 1.68 2.33 -3.98
N LEU A 78 0.99 1.57 -3.14
CA LEU A 78 -0.23 2.04 -2.48
C LEU A 78 0.10 2.66 -1.10
N PRO A 79 -0.32 3.91 -0.83
CA PRO A 79 -0.12 4.55 0.46
C PRO A 79 -0.99 3.89 1.53
N VAL A 80 -0.40 3.47 2.65
CA VAL A 80 -1.14 2.81 3.75
C VAL A 80 -1.13 3.59 5.06
N GLY A 81 -0.25 4.59 5.16
CA GLY A 81 -0.20 5.53 6.26
C GLY A 81 0.95 6.51 6.11
N TYR A 82 1.30 7.19 7.20
CA TYR A 82 2.44 8.10 7.25
C TYR A 82 3.10 8.09 8.63
N ILE A 83 4.32 8.60 8.69
CA ILE A 83 5.08 8.81 9.92
C ILE A 83 5.01 10.28 10.31
N HIS A 84 4.58 10.54 11.54
CA HIS A 84 4.56 11.85 12.15
C HIS A 84 5.05 11.75 13.58
N GLU A 85 6.01 12.60 13.97
CA GLU A 85 6.59 12.60 15.33
C GLU A 85 7.10 11.23 15.80
N SER A 86 7.71 10.44 14.89
CA SER A 86 8.16 9.06 15.13
C SER A 86 7.04 8.04 15.38
N GLU A 87 5.79 8.38 15.09
CA GLU A 87 4.64 7.49 15.18
C GLU A 87 4.05 7.21 13.81
N TYR A 88 3.65 5.97 13.59
CA TYR A 88 2.90 5.59 12.41
C TYR A 88 1.41 5.89 12.59
N ARG A 89 0.83 6.55 11.60
CA ARG A 89 -0.60 6.80 11.49
C ARG A 89 -1.12 6.15 10.21
N GLY A 90 -1.92 5.12 10.37
CA GLY A 90 -2.54 4.41 9.24
C GLY A 90 -3.65 5.25 8.61
N TYR A 91 -3.78 5.16 7.29
CA TYR A 91 -4.96 5.69 6.61
C TYR A 91 -6.18 4.81 6.90
N ASP A 92 -7.36 5.43 6.97
CA ASP A 92 -8.63 4.72 7.03
C ASP A 92 -9.02 4.25 5.63
N ARG A 93 -8.32 3.21 5.15
CA ARG A 93 -8.40 2.68 3.79
C ARG A 93 -9.81 2.20 3.39
N LYS A 94 -10.70 1.98 4.36
CA LYS A 94 -12.11 1.61 4.11
C LYS A 94 -12.97 2.79 3.69
N ASN A 95 -12.56 4.01 4.06
CA ASN A 95 -13.34 5.23 3.88
C ASN A 95 -12.66 6.28 3.00
N ILE A 96 -11.52 5.94 2.39
CA ILE A 96 -10.82 6.81 1.43
C ILE A 96 -10.66 6.12 0.09
N VAL A 97 -10.49 6.92 -0.96
CA VAL A 97 -9.95 6.47 -2.23
C VAL A 97 -8.45 6.72 -2.21
N MET A 98 -7.67 5.70 -2.57
CA MET A 98 -6.22 5.78 -2.61
C MET A 98 -5.75 5.95 -4.06
N GLU A 99 -4.67 6.70 -4.23
CA GLU A 99 -3.96 6.80 -5.50
C GLU A 99 -2.60 6.14 -5.35
N PRO A 100 -2.17 5.30 -6.31
CA PRO A 100 -0.79 4.84 -6.33
C PRO A 100 0.17 6.03 -6.32
N ILE A 101 1.13 6.01 -5.42
CA ILE A 101 2.16 7.05 -5.36
C ILE A 101 2.97 6.93 -6.66
N SER A 102 2.90 7.96 -7.50
CA SER A 102 3.80 8.09 -8.64
C SER A 102 5.22 8.10 -8.09
N SER A 103 6.01 7.09 -8.42
CA SER A 103 7.40 7.00 -7.99
C SER A 103 8.10 8.31 -8.34
N ARG A 104 8.48 9.10 -7.34
CA ARG A 104 9.53 10.10 -7.56
C ARG A 104 10.72 9.30 -8.09
N PRO A 105 11.32 9.66 -9.24
CA PRO A 105 12.54 9.00 -9.67
C PRO A 105 13.53 9.07 -8.50
N ARG A 106 14.10 7.92 -8.10
CA ARG A 106 15.25 7.89 -7.20
C ARG A 106 16.30 8.79 -7.83
N LYS A 107 16.44 10.04 -7.37
CA LYS A 107 17.61 10.84 -7.72
C LYS A 107 18.80 10.04 -7.23
N ASN A 108 19.63 9.63 -8.20
CA ASN A 108 20.84 8.83 -8.07
C ASN A 108 21.50 8.94 -6.70
N GLN A 109 21.61 7.82 -5.99
CA GLN A 109 22.72 7.63 -5.07
C GLN A 109 23.94 7.33 -5.96
N GLN A 110 24.70 8.37 -6.25
CA GLN A 110 26.08 8.31 -6.75
C GLN A 110 27.00 8.80 -5.64
#